data_AF-A0A5M8FG76-F1
#
_entry.id   AF-A0A5M8FG76-F1
#
_cell.length_a   1.000
_cell.length_b   1.000
_cell.length_c   1.000
_cell.angle_alpha   90.00
_cell.angle_beta   90.00
_cell.angle_gamma   90.00
#
_symmetry.space_group_name_H-M   'P 1'
#
loop_
_entity.id
_entity.type
_entity.pdbx_description
1 polymer ?
#
loop_
_entity_poly.entity_id
_entity_poly.type
_entity_poly.pdbx_seq_one_letter_code
_entity_poly.pdbx_strand_id
1 'polypeptide(L)'
;MARPSKPIAATDQPRIPMPAVDPALNLTPSTWKVLTDSIFPAAKTAEGIVLALHYCAARNLDVMKRPVHVVSMYSKAIGREVETVWPGIAEVQTTAARTGQWAGLDAPRFGPVCERSFVGRVRRDGSWQDLELTVSFPEWCEVTVYRLVGGQRCPFTEPVFWLEAYARLGGSYSELPTDMWVKRPRGQLMKCAKAASLRAAFPEEATYTAEEMEGKVIEADAALPAQVTTPVVSVVATPSETATDKRQTPIAGASEPAAAPTSAPDAASLDAAMRQRIDKVIARAADNAAWKQAEQYLRERCTGADLAYALAALSRAQGTTPPETDTEQKQAA
;
A
#
# COMPACT_ATOMS: atom_id res chain seq x y z
N MET A 1 1.78 -21.32 -54.29
CA MET A 1 2.74 -21.43 -53.17
C MET A 1 2.03 -21.04 -51.88
N ALA A 2 1.53 -22.02 -51.11
CA ALA A 2 0.93 -21.76 -49.80
C ALA A 2 2.05 -21.61 -48.77
N ARG A 3 2.04 -20.52 -47.99
CA ARG A 3 2.97 -20.35 -46.86
C ARG A 3 2.65 -21.43 -45.82
N PRO A 4 3.65 -22.18 -45.31
CA PRO A 4 3.40 -23.12 -44.22
C PRO A 4 3.09 -22.32 -42.95
N SER A 5 1.89 -22.54 -42.42
CA SER A 5 1.43 -22.06 -41.11
C SER A 5 2.36 -22.63 -40.04
N LYS A 6 3.12 -21.77 -39.38
CA LYS A 6 3.98 -22.15 -38.24
C LYS A 6 3.05 -22.61 -37.10
N PRO A 7 3.22 -23.81 -36.53
CA PRO A 7 2.42 -24.23 -35.40
C PRO A 7 2.79 -23.35 -34.18
N ILE A 8 1.83 -22.58 -33.69
CA ILE A 8 1.94 -21.89 -32.40
C ILE A 8 1.67 -22.95 -31.34
N ALA A 9 2.73 -23.62 -30.89
CA ALA A 9 2.67 -24.36 -29.62
C ALA A 9 2.74 -23.34 -28.48
N ALA A 10 1.64 -22.62 -28.24
CA ALA A 10 1.47 -21.91 -26.99
C ALA A 10 1.22 -22.99 -25.93
N THR A 11 2.21 -23.24 -25.10
CA THR A 11 2.08 -24.10 -23.94
C THR A 11 0.86 -23.63 -23.14
N ASP A 12 -0.09 -24.52 -22.82
CA ASP A 12 -1.31 -24.20 -22.05
C ASP A 12 -1.02 -23.89 -20.56
N GLN A 13 0.23 -23.51 -20.26
CA GLN A 13 0.68 -23.18 -18.92
C GLN A 13 0.43 -21.70 -18.64
N PRO A 14 -0.04 -21.37 -17.43
CA PRO A 14 -0.21 -19.98 -17.00
C PRO A 14 1.14 -19.29 -16.86
N ARG A 15 1.18 -17.97 -17.10
CA ARG A 15 2.39 -17.15 -16.95
C ARG A 15 2.96 -17.20 -15.53
N ILE A 16 2.09 -17.29 -14.52
CA ILE A 16 2.45 -17.44 -13.12
C ILE A 16 1.95 -18.82 -12.67
N PRO A 17 2.79 -19.68 -12.08
CA PRO A 17 2.36 -20.97 -11.54
C PRO A 17 1.23 -20.80 -10.52
N MET A 18 0.23 -21.70 -10.56
CA MET A 18 -0.87 -21.67 -9.60
C MET A 18 -0.37 -22.07 -8.21
N PRO A 19 -0.54 -21.24 -7.18
CA PRO A 19 -0.15 -21.61 -5.82
C PRO A 19 -1.15 -22.59 -5.22
N ALA A 20 -0.78 -23.24 -4.11
CA ALA A 20 -1.74 -23.93 -3.27
C ALA A 20 -2.66 -22.87 -2.63
N VAL A 21 -3.95 -22.96 -2.90
CA VAL A 21 -4.98 -22.00 -2.46
C VAL A 21 -6.07 -22.71 -1.70
N ASP A 22 -6.80 -21.95 -0.89
CA ASP A 22 -8.02 -22.43 -0.22
C ASP A 22 -9.01 -23.00 -1.26
N PRO A 23 -9.45 -24.27 -1.12
CA PRO A 23 -10.48 -24.86 -1.98
C PRO A 23 -11.75 -24.02 -2.09
N ALA A 24 -12.08 -23.21 -1.08
CA ALA A 24 -13.24 -22.31 -1.09
C ALA A 24 -13.22 -21.28 -2.23
N LEU A 25 -12.05 -20.97 -2.81
CA LEU A 25 -11.93 -20.08 -3.96
C LEU A 25 -12.34 -20.73 -5.29
N ASN A 26 -12.62 -22.04 -5.31
CA ASN A 26 -13.05 -22.80 -6.50
C ASN A 26 -12.18 -22.54 -7.76
N LEU A 27 -10.87 -22.39 -7.56
CA LEU A 27 -9.93 -22.10 -8.63
C LEU A 27 -9.59 -23.36 -9.44
N THR A 28 -9.78 -23.28 -10.76
CA THR A 28 -9.28 -24.27 -11.71
C THR A 28 -8.00 -23.78 -12.39
N PRO A 29 -7.13 -24.67 -12.91
CA PRO A 29 -5.95 -24.25 -13.68
C PRO A 29 -6.30 -23.34 -14.87
N SER A 30 -7.42 -23.60 -15.54
CA SER A 30 -7.90 -22.79 -16.66
C SER A 30 -8.34 -21.39 -16.21
N THR A 31 -9.08 -21.29 -15.10
CA THR A 31 -9.46 -20.00 -14.51
C THR A 31 -8.23 -19.22 -14.08
N TRP A 32 -7.27 -19.87 -13.44
CA TRP A 32 -6.01 -19.25 -13.03
C TRP A 32 -5.25 -18.66 -14.21
N LYS A 33 -5.15 -19.40 -15.33
CA LYS A 33 -4.53 -18.90 -16.56
C LYS A 33 -5.22 -17.64 -17.09
N VAL A 34 -6.55 -17.59 -17.07
CA VAL A 34 -7.29 -16.39 -17.48
C VAL A 34 -6.99 -15.21 -16.54
N LEU A 35 -6.91 -15.47 -15.22
CA LEU A 35 -6.56 -14.45 -14.24
C LEU A 35 -5.15 -13.89 -14.48
N THR A 36 -4.16 -14.74 -14.74
CA THR A 36 -2.76 -14.33 -14.93
C THR A 36 -2.50 -13.64 -16.26
N ASP A 37 -3.16 -14.09 -17.32
CA ASP A 37 -2.82 -13.70 -18.69
C ASP A 37 -3.73 -12.56 -19.21
N SER A 38 -4.98 -12.50 -18.76
CA SER A 38 -5.99 -11.56 -19.29
C SER A 38 -6.49 -10.55 -18.26
N ILE A 39 -6.86 -11.01 -17.06
CA ILE A 39 -7.46 -10.12 -16.04
C ILE A 39 -6.38 -9.26 -15.35
N PHE A 40 -5.28 -9.89 -14.93
CA PHE A 40 -4.15 -9.24 -14.24
C PHE A 40 -2.81 -9.45 -14.97
N PRO A 41 -2.68 -8.98 -16.23
CA PRO A 41 -1.46 -9.19 -17.01
C PRO A 41 -0.23 -8.49 -16.42
N ALA A 42 -0.44 -7.44 -15.63
CA ALA A 42 0.62 -6.67 -14.97
C ALA A 42 1.07 -7.27 -13.62
N ALA A 43 0.32 -8.23 -13.06
CA ALA A 43 0.69 -8.86 -11.80
C ALA A 43 1.97 -9.68 -11.98
N LYS A 44 2.91 -9.57 -11.05
CA LYS A 44 4.21 -10.26 -11.07
C LYS A 44 4.20 -11.52 -10.22
N THR A 45 3.36 -11.59 -9.19
CA THR A 45 3.34 -12.70 -8.24
C THR A 45 1.95 -13.33 -8.09
N ALA A 46 1.93 -14.58 -7.63
CA ALA A 46 0.69 -15.29 -7.40
C ALA A 46 -0.07 -14.71 -6.20
N GLU A 47 0.66 -14.25 -5.19
CA GLU A 47 0.11 -13.65 -3.97
C GLU A 47 -0.70 -12.39 -4.26
N GLY A 48 -0.26 -11.55 -5.21
CA GLY A 48 -1.02 -10.37 -5.63
C GLY A 48 -2.38 -10.72 -6.25
N ILE A 49 -2.44 -11.78 -7.05
CA ILE A 49 -3.68 -12.27 -7.67
C ILE A 49 -4.58 -12.94 -6.62
N VAL A 50 -4.01 -13.74 -5.72
CA VAL A 50 -4.74 -14.37 -4.61
C VAL A 50 -5.33 -13.32 -3.66
N LEU A 51 -4.59 -12.24 -3.37
CA LEU A 51 -5.11 -11.11 -2.60
C LEU A 51 -6.30 -10.45 -3.31
N ALA A 52 -6.24 -10.28 -4.63
CA ALA A 52 -7.35 -9.72 -5.41
C ALA A 52 -8.58 -10.64 -5.37
N LEU A 53 -8.39 -11.95 -5.40
CA LEU A 53 -9.46 -12.94 -5.26
C LEU A 53 -10.13 -12.86 -3.88
N HIS A 54 -9.35 -12.85 -2.80
CA HIS A 54 -9.90 -12.72 -1.45
C HIS A 54 -10.62 -11.39 -1.25
N TYR A 55 -10.08 -10.29 -1.78
CA TYR A 55 -10.75 -8.99 -1.76
C TYR A 55 -12.12 -9.05 -2.44
N CYS A 56 -12.18 -9.62 -3.65
CA CYS A 56 -13.42 -9.75 -4.40
C CYS A 56 -14.42 -10.67 -3.68
N ALA A 57 -13.97 -11.81 -3.15
CA ALA A 57 -14.81 -12.73 -2.41
C ALA A 57 -15.41 -12.07 -1.15
N ALA A 58 -14.60 -11.36 -0.36
CA ALA A 58 -15.05 -10.68 0.86
C ALA A 58 -16.09 -9.58 0.60
N ARG A 59 -16.04 -8.94 -0.58
CA ARG A 59 -16.99 -7.88 -0.99
C ARG A 59 -18.07 -8.38 -1.95
N ASN A 60 -18.18 -9.70 -2.15
CA ASN A 60 -19.14 -10.31 -3.08
C ASN A 60 -19.08 -9.71 -4.49
N LEU A 61 -17.86 -9.58 -5.03
CA LEU A 61 -17.54 -9.07 -6.35
C LEU A 61 -17.07 -10.19 -7.27
N ASP A 62 -17.39 -10.07 -8.56
CA ASP A 62 -16.89 -10.97 -9.60
C ASP A 62 -15.52 -10.52 -10.08
N VAL A 63 -14.47 -11.27 -9.70
CA VAL A 63 -13.08 -10.99 -10.09
C VAL A 63 -12.89 -10.95 -11.61
N MET A 64 -13.69 -11.69 -12.39
CA MET A 64 -13.57 -11.77 -13.84
C MET A 64 -13.98 -10.48 -14.52
N LYS A 65 -14.78 -9.63 -13.85
CA LYS A 65 -15.12 -8.28 -14.31
C LYS A 65 -14.03 -7.25 -14.01
N ARG A 66 -12.92 -7.68 -13.40
CA ARG A 66 -11.78 -6.84 -13.01
C ARG A 66 -12.21 -5.58 -12.22
N PRO A 67 -12.92 -5.74 -11.09
CA PRO A 67 -13.31 -4.62 -10.24
C PRO A 67 -12.08 -3.97 -9.56
N VAL A 68 -10.98 -4.71 -9.40
CA VAL A 68 -9.75 -4.26 -8.75
C VAL A 68 -8.55 -4.32 -9.69
N HIS A 69 -7.47 -3.66 -9.31
CA HIS A 69 -6.19 -3.65 -10.00
C HIS A 69 -5.09 -4.17 -9.07
N VAL A 70 -4.23 -5.06 -9.59
CA VAL A 70 -2.98 -5.45 -8.93
C VAL A 70 -1.89 -4.50 -9.41
N VAL A 71 -1.34 -3.71 -8.50
CA VAL A 71 -0.36 -2.65 -8.80
C VAL A 71 0.88 -2.86 -7.94
N SER A 72 2.05 -2.90 -8.58
CA SER A 72 3.34 -2.86 -7.89
C SER A 72 3.59 -1.45 -7.38
N MET A 73 3.76 -1.29 -6.06
CA MET A 73 4.11 -0.02 -5.44
C MET A 73 5.34 -0.15 -4.55
N TYR A 74 6.19 0.87 -4.56
CA TYR A 74 7.36 0.91 -3.69
C TYR A 74 6.94 1.22 -2.25
N SER A 75 7.21 0.29 -1.32
CA SER A 75 7.00 0.51 0.10
C SER A 75 8.28 1.01 0.74
N LYS A 76 8.27 2.26 1.24
CA LYS A 76 9.41 2.83 1.99
C LYS A 76 9.73 2.02 3.26
N ALA A 77 8.70 1.45 3.90
CA ALA A 77 8.86 0.68 5.14
C ALA A 77 9.62 -0.65 4.91
N ILE A 78 9.37 -1.30 3.79
CA ILE A 78 9.98 -2.60 3.44
C ILE A 78 11.22 -2.39 2.53
N GLY A 79 11.35 -1.23 1.90
CA GLY A 79 12.47 -0.88 1.02
C GLY A 79 12.43 -1.57 -0.35
N ARG A 80 11.27 -2.09 -0.77
CA ARG A 80 11.09 -2.80 -2.05
C ARG A 80 9.71 -2.58 -2.66
N GLU A 81 9.58 -2.91 -3.94
CA GLU A 81 8.26 -3.02 -4.59
C GLU A 81 7.47 -4.18 -3.99
N VAL A 82 6.20 -3.91 -3.69
CA VAL A 82 5.22 -4.89 -3.22
C VAL A 82 3.98 -4.75 -4.08
N GLU A 83 3.37 -5.88 -4.45
CA GLU A 83 2.08 -5.85 -5.13
C GLU A 83 0.96 -5.58 -4.14
N THR A 84 0.12 -4.60 -4.47
CA THR A 84 -1.03 -4.18 -3.69
C THR A 84 -2.28 -4.22 -4.55
N VAL A 85 -3.43 -4.42 -3.91
CA VAL A 85 -4.73 -4.47 -4.59
C VAL A 85 -5.48 -3.18 -4.34
N TRP A 86 -5.91 -2.53 -5.41
CA TRP A 86 -6.65 -1.26 -5.37
C TRP A 86 -8.00 -1.40 -6.05
N PRO A 87 -9.09 -0.93 -5.42
CA PRO A 87 -10.38 -0.86 -6.11
C PRO A 87 -10.27 0.07 -7.31
N GLY A 88 -10.76 -0.37 -8.45
CA GLY A 88 -10.94 0.50 -9.61
C GLY A 88 -12.28 1.22 -9.51
N ILE A 89 -12.49 2.20 -10.38
CA ILE A 89 -13.77 2.91 -10.45
C ILE A 89 -14.97 1.98 -10.64
N ALA A 90 -14.78 0.84 -11.33
CA ALA A 90 -15.84 -0.15 -11.55
C ALA A 90 -16.33 -0.82 -10.27
N GLU A 91 -15.44 -1.05 -9.30
CA GLU A 91 -15.81 -1.57 -7.98
C GLU A 91 -16.71 -0.59 -7.26
N VAL A 92 -16.25 0.66 -7.11
CA VAL A 92 -16.99 1.72 -6.41
C VAL A 92 -18.35 1.97 -7.06
N GLN A 93 -18.43 1.94 -8.38
CA GLN A 93 -19.71 2.07 -9.08
C GLN A 93 -20.65 0.90 -8.78
N THR A 94 -20.12 -0.32 -8.72
CA THR A 94 -20.91 -1.52 -8.45
C THR A 94 -21.46 -1.48 -7.03
N THR A 95 -20.63 -1.14 -6.06
CA THR A 95 -21.02 -1.06 -4.65
C THR A 95 -21.95 0.11 -4.38
N ALA A 96 -21.67 1.31 -4.92
CA ALA A 96 -22.57 2.45 -4.86
C ALA A 96 -23.97 2.13 -5.44
N ALA A 97 -24.04 1.42 -6.57
CA ALA A 97 -25.31 1.01 -7.16
C ALA A 97 -26.08 0.02 -6.26
N ARG A 98 -25.38 -0.90 -5.59
CA ARG A 98 -25.99 -1.89 -4.66
C ARG A 98 -26.61 -1.25 -3.42
N THR A 99 -26.19 -0.04 -3.02
CA THR A 99 -26.83 0.69 -1.91
C THR A 99 -28.29 1.07 -2.20
N GLY A 100 -28.70 1.10 -3.47
CA GLY A 100 -30.01 1.62 -3.89
C GLY A 100 -30.15 3.14 -3.75
N GLN A 101 -29.08 3.85 -3.34
CA GLN A 101 -29.11 5.30 -3.11
C GLN A 101 -28.52 6.10 -4.28
N TRP A 102 -27.96 5.46 -5.31
CA TRP A 102 -27.44 6.18 -6.48
C TRP A 102 -28.58 6.73 -7.35
N ALA A 103 -28.64 8.07 -7.44
CA ALA A 103 -29.67 8.85 -8.14
C ALA A 103 -29.16 9.54 -9.43
N GLY A 104 -28.17 8.96 -10.12
CA GLY A 104 -27.68 9.44 -11.40
C GLY A 104 -26.32 10.15 -11.38
N LEU A 105 -25.89 10.56 -12.57
CA LEU A 105 -24.57 11.14 -12.86
C LEU A 105 -24.74 12.18 -13.97
N ASP A 106 -24.20 13.38 -13.79
CA ASP A 106 -24.16 14.36 -14.87
C ASP A 106 -22.98 14.12 -15.82
N ALA A 107 -23.08 14.71 -17.01
CA ALA A 107 -21.96 14.73 -17.94
C ALA A 107 -20.75 15.47 -17.34
N PRO A 108 -19.52 15.00 -17.60
CA PRO A 108 -18.31 15.64 -17.09
C PRO A 108 -18.17 17.05 -17.66
N ARG A 109 -17.82 17.99 -16.78
CA ARG A 109 -17.42 19.35 -17.17
C ARG A 109 -15.90 19.45 -17.14
N PHE A 110 -15.35 20.21 -18.07
CA PHE A 110 -13.91 20.38 -18.23
C PHE A 110 -13.57 21.86 -18.24
N GLY A 111 -12.45 22.18 -17.60
CA GLY A 111 -11.81 23.49 -17.69
C GLY A 111 -11.23 23.78 -19.08
N PRO A 112 -10.62 24.97 -19.24
CA PRO A 112 -9.93 25.34 -20.46
C PRO A 112 -8.82 24.34 -20.80
N VAL A 113 -8.51 24.22 -22.09
CA VAL A 113 -7.38 23.41 -22.55
C VAL A 113 -6.09 24.18 -22.31
N CYS A 114 -5.17 23.58 -21.57
CA CYS A 114 -3.81 24.04 -21.37
C CYS A 114 -2.86 23.22 -22.24
N GLU A 115 -1.74 23.81 -22.63
CA GLU A 115 -0.64 23.12 -23.28
C GLU A 115 0.64 23.36 -22.47
N ARG A 116 1.39 22.29 -22.19
CA ARG A 116 2.65 22.37 -21.44
C ARG A 116 3.67 21.36 -21.96
N SER A 117 4.92 21.78 -22.05
CA SER A 117 6.07 20.90 -22.25
C SER A 117 6.54 20.33 -20.91
N PHE A 118 6.77 19.02 -20.88
CA PHE A 118 7.29 18.28 -19.75
C PHE A 118 8.64 17.69 -20.15
N VAL A 119 9.60 17.79 -19.24
CA VAL A 119 10.93 17.22 -19.39
C VAL A 119 11.17 16.17 -18.32
N GLY A 120 11.93 15.13 -18.64
CA GLY A 120 12.31 14.14 -17.65
C GLY A 120 13.25 13.09 -18.19
N ARG A 121 13.83 12.32 -17.27
CA ARG A 121 14.72 11.21 -17.60
C ARG A 121 14.01 9.89 -17.42
N VAL A 122 14.04 9.08 -18.47
CA VAL A 122 13.48 7.73 -18.46
C VAL A 122 14.56 6.72 -18.80
N ARG A 123 14.48 5.54 -18.16
CA ARG A 123 15.35 4.42 -18.50
C ARG A 123 14.72 3.61 -19.62
N ARG A 124 15.30 3.67 -20.82
CA ARG A 124 14.89 2.87 -21.98
C ARG A 124 16.08 2.05 -22.46
N ASP A 125 15.83 0.76 -22.70
CA ASP A 125 16.83 -0.20 -23.18
C ASP A 125 18.13 -0.22 -22.34
N GLY A 126 17.97 -0.07 -21.02
CA GLY A 126 19.09 -0.04 -20.07
C GLY A 126 19.81 1.31 -19.94
N SER A 127 19.56 2.26 -20.85
CA SER A 127 20.16 3.60 -20.89
C SER A 127 19.24 4.69 -20.35
N TRP A 128 19.81 5.74 -19.74
CA TRP A 128 19.06 6.95 -19.38
C TRP A 128 18.96 7.87 -20.59
N GLN A 129 17.75 8.32 -20.90
CA GLN A 129 17.48 9.25 -21.99
C GLN A 129 16.66 10.43 -21.46
N ASP A 130 17.10 11.64 -21.79
CA ASP A 130 16.29 12.84 -21.62
C ASP A 130 15.19 12.86 -22.68
N LEU A 131 13.96 13.10 -22.26
CA LEU A 131 12.81 13.22 -23.14
C LEU A 131 12.08 14.51 -22.83
N GLU A 132 11.65 15.20 -23.88
CA GLU A 132 10.71 16.31 -23.80
C GLU A 132 9.45 15.92 -24.57
N LEU A 133 8.29 16.23 -23.99
CA LEU A 133 6.99 16.01 -24.62
C LEU A 133 6.04 17.16 -24.29
N THR A 134 5.29 17.61 -25.29
CA THR A 134 4.24 18.63 -25.13
C THR A 134 2.89 17.93 -25.08
N VAL A 135 2.09 18.23 -24.05
CA VAL A 135 0.74 17.67 -23.88
C VAL A 135 -0.27 18.80 -23.79
N SER A 136 -1.33 18.67 -24.59
CA SER A 136 -2.56 19.47 -24.47
C SER A 136 -3.57 18.73 -23.59
N PHE A 137 -4.00 19.33 -22.49
CA PHE A 137 -4.89 18.73 -21.49
C PHE A 137 -5.87 19.74 -20.88
N PRO A 138 -7.05 19.32 -20.39
CA PRO A 138 -7.93 20.22 -19.64
C PRO A 138 -7.32 20.57 -18.29
N GLU A 139 -7.41 21.82 -17.85
CA GLU A 139 -6.90 22.27 -16.54
C GLU A 139 -7.50 21.46 -15.39
N TRP A 140 -8.82 21.25 -15.44
CA TRP A 140 -9.57 20.49 -14.45
C TRP A 140 -10.73 19.73 -15.09
N CYS A 141 -11.25 18.75 -14.36
CA CYS A 141 -12.52 18.08 -14.66
C CYS A 141 -13.31 17.93 -13.38
N GLU A 142 -14.63 18.09 -13.47
CA GLU A 142 -15.54 17.77 -12.38
C GLU A 142 -16.70 16.91 -12.92
N VAL A 143 -17.24 16.07 -12.05
CA VAL A 143 -18.37 15.19 -12.35
C VAL A 143 -19.34 15.27 -11.20
N THR A 144 -20.64 15.45 -11.45
CA THR A 144 -21.64 15.45 -10.38
C THR A 144 -22.27 14.07 -10.23
N VAL A 145 -22.07 13.45 -9.08
CA VAL A 145 -22.74 12.21 -8.66
C VAL A 145 -23.92 12.59 -7.77
N TYR A 146 -25.07 11.94 -7.97
CA TYR A 146 -26.23 12.17 -7.12
C TYR A 146 -26.49 10.98 -6.22
N ARG A 147 -26.74 11.25 -4.93
CA ARG A 147 -27.14 10.25 -3.94
C ARG A 147 -28.45 10.66 -3.25
N LEU A 148 -29.29 9.69 -2.94
CA LEU A 148 -30.47 9.87 -2.09
C LEU A 148 -30.04 9.96 -0.63
N VAL A 149 -30.20 11.12 -0.01
CA VAL A 149 -29.98 11.36 1.42
C VAL A 149 -31.32 11.66 2.05
N GLY A 150 -31.82 10.77 2.90
CA GLY A 150 -33.18 10.90 3.46
C GLY A 150 -34.28 10.95 2.40
N GLY A 151 -34.07 10.30 1.24
CA GLY A 151 -35.00 10.33 0.10
C GLY A 151 -34.88 11.55 -0.80
N GLN A 152 -34.08 12.56 -0.43
CA GLN A 152 -33.81 13.72 -1.27
C GLN A 152 -32.59 13.47 -2.16
N ARG A 153 -32.68 13.83 -3.45
CA ARG A 153 -31.57 13.76 -4.40
C ARG A 153 -30.58 14.91 -4.12
N CYS A 154 -29.40 14.57 -3.63
CA CYS A 154 -28.33 15.51 -3.30
C CYS A 154 -27.14 15.38 -4.27
N PRO A 155 -26.61 16.49 -4.80
CA PRO A 155 -25.42 16.49 -5.66
C PRO A 155 -24.13 16.44 -4.85
N PHE A 156 -23.15 15.69 -5.35
CA PHE A 156 -21.77 15.63 -4.86
C PHE A 156 -20.84 15.81 -6.06
N THR A 157 -20.00 16.85 -6.01
CA THR A 157 -19.13 17.24 -7.12
C THR A 157 -17.76 17.56 -6.57
N GLU A 158 -16.75 16.84 -7.04
CA GLU A 158 -15.35 17.08 -6.67
C GLU A 158 -14.55 17.40 -7.94
N PRO A 159 -13.99 18.62 -8.07
CA PRO A 159 -13.10 18.97 -9.17
C PRO A 159 -11.73 18.33 -8.95
N VAL A 160 -11.13 17.85 -10.04
CA VAL A 160 -9.76 17.30 -10.05
C VAL A 160 -8.95 18.06 -11.08
N PHE A 161 -7.80 18.57 -10.65
CA PHE A 161 -6.87 19.31 -11.49
C PHE A 161 -5.86 18.38 -12.13
N TRP A 162 -5.60 18.57 -13.43
CA TRP A 162 -4.77 17.65 -14.20
C TRP A 162 -3.34 17.58 -13.68
N LEU A 163 -2.74 18.74 -13.36
CA LEU A 163 -1.36 18.84 -12.87
C LEU A 163 -1.15 18.21 -11.48
N GLU A 164 -2.23 18.02 -10.71
CA GLU A 164 -2.20 17.36 -9.40
C GLU A 164 -2.43 15.85 -9.50
N ALA A 165 -3.14 15.40 -10.54
CA ALA A 165 -3.62 14.03 -10.67
C ALA A 165 -2.78 13.14 -11.59
N TYR A 166 -2.12 13.71 -12.60
CA TYR A 166 -1.50 12.89 -13.65
C TYR A 166 -0.40 11.97 -13.11
N ALA A 167 -0.37 10.73 -13.62
CA ALA A 167 0.67 9.77 -13.27
C ALA A 167 1.99 10.13 -13.95
N ARG A 168 3.09 10.10 -13.19
CA ARG A 168 4.44 10.40 -13.68
C ARG A 168 5.19 9.13 -14.09
N LEU A 169 5.75 9.13 -15.28
CA LEU A 169 6.63 8.11 -15.82
C LEU A 169 8.02 8.25 -15.20
N GLY A 170 8.59 7.17 -14.67
CA GLY A 170 9.94 7.18 -14.06
C GLY A 170 9.96 7.60 -12.58
N GLY A 171 8.79 7.74 -11.94
CA GLY A 171 8.67 8.03 -10.51
C GLY A 171 9.12 9.45 -10.16
N SER A 172 9.71 9.64 -8.98
CA SER A 172 10.03 10.96 -8.42
C SER A 172 11.07 11.77 -9.21
N TYR A 173 11.78 11.17 -10.16
CA TYR A 173 12.87 11.80 -10.91
C TYR A 173 12.45 12.37 -12.27
N SER A 174 11.15 12.32 -12.60
CA SER A 174 10.64 12.73 -13.91
C SER A 174 9.25 13.34 -13.79
N GLU A 175 9.04 14.46 -14.49
CA GLU A 175 7.73 15.12 -14.59
C GLU A 175 6.92 14.62 -15.78
N LEU A 176 7.48 13.70 -16.59
CA LEU A 176 6.85 13.19 -17.80
C LEU A 176 5.56 12.43 -17.44
N PRO A 177 4.42 12.73 -18.06
CA PRO A 177 3.21 11.93 -17.90
C PRO A 177 3.38 10.54 -18.49
N THR A 178 2.65 9.54 -17.97
CA THR A 178 2.63 8.21 -18.60
C THR A 178 1.92 8.23 -19.96
N ASP A 179 2.21 7.22 -20.79
CA ASP A 179 1.60 7.02 -22.11
C ASP A 179 0.06 7.19 -22.13
N MET A 180 -0.61 6.71 -21.08
CA MET A 180 -2.07 6.76 -20.99
C MET A 180 -2.59 8.18 -20.76
N TRP A 181 -1.84 9.00 -20.01
CA TRP A 181 -2.15 10.42 -19.77
C TRP A 181 -1.82 11.29 -20.99
N VAL A 182 -0.79 10.93 -21.77
CA VAL A 182 -0.48 11.59 -23.05
C VAL A 182 -1.53 11.26 -24.12
N LYS A 183 -1.92 9.98 -24.27
CA LYS A 183 -2.86 9.54 -25.31
C LYS A 183 -4.31 9.90 -25.03
N ARG A 184 -4.72 9.96 -23.75
CA ARG A 184 -6.11 10.19 -23.34
C ARG A 184 -6.24 11.16 -22.16
N PRO A 185 -5.71 12.39 -22.23
CA PRO A 185 -5.63 13.31 -21.09
C PRO A 185 -7.01 13.62 -20.48
N ARG A 186 -8.01 13.91 -21.33
CA ARG A 186 -9.40 14.14 -20.88
C ARG A 186 -10.03 12.90 -20.26
N GLY A 187 -9.75 11.74 -20.84
CA GLY A 187 -10.33 10.47 -20.41
C GLY A 187 -9.78 10.00 -19.07
N GLN A 188 -8.48 10.19 -18.82
CA GLN A 188 -7.91 9.86 -17.50
C GLN A 188 -8.41 10.81 -16.43
N LEU A 189 -8.40 12.13 -16.70
CA LEU A 189 -8.86 13.10 -15.71
C LEU A 189 -10.32 12.90 -15.32
N MET A 190 -11.18 12.58 -16.28
CA MET A 190 -12.59 12.25 -16.04
C MET A 190 -12.76 11.05 -15.11
N LYS A 191 -11.91 10.02 -15.22
CA LYS A 191 -11.97 8.86 -14.31
C LYS A 191 -11.63 9.27 -12.89
N CYS A 192 -10.57 10.05 -12.70
CA CYS A 192 -10.18 10.56 -11.39
C CYS A 192 -11.29 11.45 -10.78
N ALA A 193 -11.85 12.39 -11.56
CA ALA A 193 -12.93 13.27 -11.11
C ALA A 193 -14.20 12.48 -10.71
N LYS A 194 -14.55 11.45 -11.49
CA LYS A 194 -15.68 10.57 -11.17
C LYS A 194 -15.41 9.74 -9.92
N ALA A 195 -14.18 9.22 -9.75
CA ALA A 195 -13.79 8.50 -8.54
C ALA A 195 -13.87 9.39 -7.28
N ALA A 196 -13.33 10.62 -7.35
CA ALA A 196 -13.39 11.59 -6.27
C ALA A 196 -14.84 11.93 -5.87
N SER A 197 -15.70 12.16 -6.88
CA SER A 197 -17.11 12.50 -6.65
C SER A 197 -17.92 11.31 -6.13
N LEU A 198 -17.62 10.08 -6.58
CA LEU A 198 -18.19 8.86 -5.99
C LEU A 198 -17.76 8.67 -4.54
N ARG A 199 -16.51 9.04 -4.20
CA ARG A 199 -15.99 8.98 -2.83
C ARG A 199 -16.65 9.99 -1.91
N ALA A 200 -16.90 11.20 -2.38
CA ALA A 200 -17.69 12.18 -1.65
C ALA A 200 -19.14 11.71 -1.45
N ALA A 201 -19.76 11.12 -2.48
CA ALA A 201 -21.14 10.64 -2.41
C ALA A 201 -21.32 9.39 -1.54
N PHE A 202 -20.42 8.39 -1.65
CA PHE A 202 -20.53 7.06 -1.04
C PHE A 202 -19.29 6.70 -0.21
N PRO A 203 -19.00 7.40 0.90
CA PRO A 203 -17.77 7.22 1.66
C PRO A 203 -17.57 5.81 2.25
N GLU A 204 -18.63 5.06 2.53
CA GLU A 204 -18.52 3.66 3.00
C GLU A 204 -18.15 2.68 1.87
N GLU A 205 -18.54 3.00 0.64
CA GLU A 205 -18.31 2.14 -0.53
C GLU A 205 -17.03 2.48 -1.28
N ALA A 206 -16.53 3.69 -1.10
CA ALA A 206 -15.47 4.28 -1.89
C ALA A 206 -14.29 4.67 -1.01
N THR A 207 -13.16 4.02 -1.24
CA THR A 207 -11.84 4.51 -0.84
C THR A 207 -11.12 5.07 -2.07
N TYR A 208 -9.86 5.50 -1.92
CA TYR A 208 -9.04 5.91 -3.05
C TYR A 208 -8.99 4.82 -4.12
N THR A 209 -9.27 5.17 -5.37
CA THR A 209 -9.25 4.20 -6.46
C THR A 209 -7.86 4.07 -7.09
N ALA A 210 -7.65 2.98 -7.83
CA ALA A 210 -6.43 2.76 -8.60
C ALA A 210 -6.13 3.93 -9.56
N GLU A 211 -7.17 4.57 -10.11
CA GLU A 211 -7.03 5.75 -10.97
C GLU A 211 -6.55 7.00 -10.23
N GLU A 212 -6.89 7.17 -8.94
CA GLU A 212 -6.42 8.29 -8.13
C GLU A 212 -5.01 8.07 -7.58
N MET A 213 -4.56 6.81 -7.51
CA MET A 213 -3.30 6.41 -6.88
C MET A 213 -2.19 6.03 -7.87
N GLU A 214 -2.49 6.03 -9.17
CA GLU A 214 -1.52 5.68 -10.20
C GLU A 214 -0.27 6.57 -10.13
N GLY A 215 0.90 5.94 -9.99
CA GLY A 215 2.18 6.63 -9.93
C GLY A 215 2.50 7.33 -8.60
N LYS A 216 1.63 7.21 -7.58
CA LYS A 216 1.90 7.74 -6.24
C LYS A 216 2.69 6.74 -5.39
N VAL A 217 3.43 7.25 -4.40
CA VAL A 217 4.16 6.43 -3.44
C VAL A 217 3.26 6.23 -2.20
N ILE A 218 3.15 4.99 -1.73
CA ILE A 218 2.44 4.71 -0.48
C ILE A 218 3.34 5.13 0.69
N GLU A 219 2.92 6.14 1.44
CA GLU A 219 3.46 6.39 2.78
C GLU A 219 2.70 5.50 3.77
N ALA A 220 3.44 4.83 4.66
CA ALA A 220 2.98 3.68 5.43
C ALA A 220 1.98 4.00 6.57
N ASP A 221 1.11 4.99 6.40
CA ASP A 221 -0.06 5.26 7.26
C ASP A 221 -1.40 4.91 6.59
N ALA A 222 -1.41 4.59 5.29
CA ALA A 222 -2.56 3.95 4.67
C ALA A 222 -2.57 2.46 5.09
N ALA A 223 -3.44 2.12 6.04
CA ALA A 223 -3.66 0.77 6.55
C ALA A 223 -3.60 -0.27 5.42
N LEU A 224 -2.48 -0.99 5.33
CA LEU A 224 -2.43 -2.27 4.65
C LEU A 224 -3.53 -3.14 5.29
N PRO A 225 -4.45 -3.76 4.55
CA PRO A 225 -5.27 -4.79 5.13
C PRO A 225 -4.32 -5.84 5.71
N ALA A 226 -4.42 -6.03 7.02
CA ALA A 226 -3.55 -6.89 7.79
C ALA A 226 -3.47 -8.27 7.11
N GLN A 227 -2.25 -8.76 6.96
CA GLN A 227 -2.00 -10.15 6.61
C GLN A 227 -2.78 -11.02 7.61
N VAL A 228 -3.85 -11.67 7.15
CA VAL A 228 -4.55 -12.67 7.96
C VAL A 228 -3.59 -13.83 8.13
N THR A 229 -2.87 -13.84 9.24
CA THR A 229 -2.08 -14.97 9.65
C THR A 229 -3.08 -15.98 10.20
N THR A 230 -3.48 -16.95 9.40
CA THR A 230 -4.29 -18.08 9.87
C THR A 230 -3.45 -18.91 10.83
N PRO A 231 -3.85 -19.08 12.11
CA PRO A 231 -3.22 -20.06 12.98
C PRO A 231 -3.61 -21.46 12.47
N VAL A 232 -2.60 -22.27 12.15
CA VAL A 232 -2.76 -23.68 11.83
C VAL A 232 -3.23 -24.41 13.09
N VAL A 233 -4.53 -24.72 13.16
CA VAL A 233 -5.07 -25.69 14.11
C VAL A 233 -5.15 -27.03 13.38
N SER A 234 -4.17 -27.90 13.63
CA SER A 234 -4.20 -29.29 13.21
C SER A 234 -5.29 -30.04 13.99
N VAL A 235 -6.29 -30.55 13.27
CA VAL A 235 -7.28 -31.51 13.77
C VAL A 235 -6.98 -32.87 13.16
N VAL A 236 -6.66 -33.86 13.99
CA VAL A 236 -6.73 -35.30 13.69
C VAL A 236 -7.19 -35.98 14.98
N ALA A 237 -8.49 -36.26 15.12
CA ALA A 237 -9.19 -37.52 14.84
C ALA A 237 -9.35 -38.43 16.08
N THR A 238 -10.61 -38.69 16.42
CA THR A 238 -11.17 -39.66 17.37
C THR A 238 -10.78 -41.12 17.07
N PRO A 239 -10.74 -42.04 18.07
CA PRO A 239 -11.97 -42.78 18.43
C PRO A 239 -12.15 -43.23 19.90
N SER A 240 -13.42 -43.54 20.20
CA SER A 240 -13.99 -44.48 21.20
C SER A 240 -13.93 -44.23 22.72
N GLU A 241 -15.15 -44.07 23.25
CA GLU A 241 -15.81 -44.82 24.34
C GLU A 241 -15.40 -44.68 25.82
N THR A 242 -16.46 -44.49 26.63
CA THR A 242 -16.67 -44.81 28.06
C THR A 242 -16.28 -43.80 29.15
N ALA A 243 -17.34 -43.34 29.83
CA ALA A 243 -17.53 -43.35 31.29
C ALA A 243 -16.79 -42.34 32.22
N THR A 244 -17.61 -41.49 32.83
CA THR A 244 -17.70 -41.22 34.29
C THR A 244 -16.89 -40.06 34.89
N ASP A 245 -17.66 -39.02 35.25
CA ASP A 245 -17.76 -38.32 36.57
C ASP A 245 -16.55 -37.59 37.20
N LYS A 246 -16.92 -36.48 37.88
CA LYS A 246 -16.24 -35.63 38.87
C LYS A 246 -15.37 -34.48 38.32
N ARG A 247 -15.79 -33.22 38.44
CA ARG A 247 -15.98 -32.32 39.62
C ARG A 247 -14.66 -31.67 40.07
N GLN A 248 -14.75 -30.34 40.23
CA GLN A 248 -13.97 -29.43 41.07
C GLN A 248 -12.95 -28.48 40.40
N THR A 249 -13.34 -27.22 40.45
CA THR A 249 -12.58 -25.96 40.58
C THR A 249 -11.65 -25.95 41.83
N PRO A 250 -11.10 -24.79 42.26
CA PRO A 250 -10.08 -23.88 41.70
C PRO A 250 -8.96 -23.67 42.76
N ILE A 251 -8.28 -22.50 42.79
CA ILE A 251 -7.47 -21.85 43.87
C ILE A 251 -6.11 -21.41 43.28
N ALA A 252 -5.86 -20.13 42.98
CA ALA A 252 -5.65 -18.96 43.86
C ALA A 252 -4.36 -19.04 44.69
N GLY A 253 -3.46 -18.07 44.53
CA GLY A 253 -2.28 -17.94 45.39
C GLY A 253 -1.32 -16.86 44.94
N ALA A 254 -1.53 -15.64 45.43
CA ALA A 254 -0.62 -14.51 45.37
C ALA A 254 0.67 -14.77 46.16
N SER A 255 1.77 -14.09 45.82
CA SER A 255 2.61 -13.27 46.73
C SER A 255 3.91 -12.78 46.04
N GLU A 256 4.08 -11.46 46.03
CA GLU A 256 5.33 -10.68 45.98
C GLU A 256 6.20 -10.92 47.26
N PRO A 257 7.39 -10.30 47.47
CA PRO A 257 8.32 -9.58 46.59
C PRO A 257 9.82 -9.96 46.87
N ALA A 258 10.73 -9.19 46.25
CA ALA A 258 12.15 -8.96 46.61
C ALA A 258 13.21 -9.89 46.01
N ALA A 259 14.02 -9.33 45.11
CA ALA A 259 15.45 -9.11 45.32
C ALA A 259 16.07 -8.56 44.02
N ALA A 260 16.68 -7.38 44.11
CA ALA A 260 17.66 -6.96 43.11
C ALA A 260 18.92 -7.83 43.25
N PRO A 261 19.52 -8.22 42.13
CA PRO A 261 20.97 -8.12 42.03
C PRO A 261 21.39 -7.30 40.81
N THR A 262 22.20 -6.30 41.13
CA THR A 262 23.20 -5.69 40.28
C THR A 262 24.06 -6.76 39.61
N SER A 263 23.89 -6.93 38.30
CA SER A 263 24.94 -7.39 37.39
C SER A 263 24.52 -7.02 35.97
N ALA A 264 25.33 -6.20 35.30
CA ALA A 264 25.16 -5.90 33.89
C ALA A 264 25.08 -7.22 33.10
N PRO A 265 24.00 -7.50 32.33
CA PRO A 265 23.99 -8.66 31.47
C PRO A 265 24.80 -8.39 30.21
N ASP A 266 25.65 -9.35 29.90
CA ASP A 266 26.63 -9.39 28.83
C ASP A 266 26.09 -8.99 27.44
N ALA A 267 26.95 -8.33 26.66
CA ALA A 267 26.70 -7.85 25.30
C ALA A 267 26.52 -8.95 24.22
N ALA A 268 26.21 -10.19 24.63
CA ALA A 268 26.39 -11.40 23.83
C ALA A 268 25.12 -12.02 23.21
N SER A 269 23.92 -11.43 23.34
CA SER A 269 22.69 -11.99 22.73
C SER A 269 21.87 -11.02 21.86
N LEU A 270 22.51 -10.01 21.27
CA LEU A 270 21.84 -9.06 20.39
C LEU A 270 22.03 -9.43 18.92
N ASP A 271 20.92 -9.58 18.19
CA ASP A 271 20.90 -9.77 16.74
C ASP A 271 21.66 -8.61 16.05
N ALA A 272 22.61 -8.93 15.16
CA ALA A 272 23.43 -7.96 14.46
C ALA A 272 22.58 -6.96 13.64
N ALA A 273 21.44 -7.41 13.13
CA ALA A 273 20.50 -6.56 12.41
C ALA A 273 19.84 -5.50 13.32
N MET A 274 19.60 -5.84 14.60
CA MET A 274 19.04 -4.90 15.57
C MET A 274 20.05 -3.84 15.99
N ARG A 275 21.32 -4.21 16.19
CA ARG A 275 22.39 -3.23 16.51
C ARG A 275 22.55 -2.20 15.39
N GLN A 276 22.56 -2.63 14.13
CA GLN A 276 22.61 -1.71 12.99
C GLN A 276 21.41 -0.77 12.91
N ARG A 277 20.22 -1.22 13.34
CA ARG A 277 19.03 -0.35 13.41
C ARG A 277 19.16 0.69 14.52
N ILE A 278 19.64 0.31 15.69
CA ILE A 278 19.90 1.20 16.82
C ILE A 278 20.94 2.26 16.44
N ASP A 279 22.04 1.86 15.81
CA ASP A 279 23.10 2.79 15.38
C ASP A 279 22.58 3.83 14.38
N LYS A 280 21.72 3.44 13.45
CA LYS A 280 21.09 4.38 12.50
C LYS A 280 20.15 5.37 13.19
N VAL A 281 19.42 4.94 14.21
CA VAL A 281 18.55 5.83 15.01
C VAL A 281 19.40 6.83 15.79
N ILE A 282 20.52 6.38 16.37
CA ILE A 282 21.46 7.24 17.10
C ILE A 282 22.13 8.26 16.17
N ALA A 283 22.59 7.84 14.99
CA ALA A 283 23.17 8.75 13.99
C ALA A 283 22.17 9.84 13.56
N ARG A 284 20.92 9.45 13.28
CA ARG A 284 19.86 10.40 12.92
C ARG A 284 19.50 11.34 14.08
N ALA A 285 19.57 10.88 15.31
CA ALA A 285 19.33 11.70 16.50
C ALA A 285 20.45 12.74 16.68
N ALA A 286 21.71 12.36 16.41
CA ALA A 286 22.86 13.26 16.44
C ALA A 286 22.76 14.35 15.37
N ASP A 287 22.40 13.98 14.13
CA ASP A 287 22.31 14.92 13.00
C ASP A 287 21.21 15.97 13.19
N ASN A 288 20.15 15.64 13.92
CA ASN A 288 18.96 16.50 14.07
C ASN A 288 18.74 17.01 15.50
N ALA A 289 19.70 16.81 16.40
CA ALA A 289 19.60 17.12 17.84
C ALA A 289 18.31 16.58 18.52
N ALA A 290 17.76 15.46 18.01
CA ALA A 290 16.43 14.95 18.32
C ALA A 290 16.45 13.78 19.33
N TRP A 291 17.25 13.92 20.40
CA TRP A 291 17.56 12.83 21.34
C TRP A 291 16.34 12.28 22.09
N LYS A 292 15.44 13.15 22.57
CA LYS A 292 14.21 12.74 23.28
C LYS A 292 13.26 11.94 22.39
N GLN A 293 13.17 12.30 21.12
CA GLN A 293 12.32 11.60 20.14
C GLN A 293 12.89 10.22 19.80
N ALA A 294 14.22 10.12 19.68
CA ALA A 294 14.90 8.85 19.49
C ALA A 294 14.78 7.92 20.72
N GLU A 295 14.82 8.46 21.94
CA GLU A 295 14.58 7.70 23.17
C GLU A 295 13.17 7.10 23.20
N GLN A 296 12.15 7.92 22.92
CA GLN A 296 10.76 7.47 22.87
C GLN A 296 10.56 6.37 21.82
N TYR A 297 11.10 6.58 20.62
CA TYR A 297 11.05 5.60 19.53
C TYR A 297 11.67 4.24 19.90
N LEU A 298 12.80 4.26 20.62
CA LEU A 298 13.47 3.03 21.07
C LEU A 298 12.67 2.31 22.16
N ARG A 299 12.05 3.05 23.09
CA ARG A 299 11.18 2.49 24.14
C ARG A 299 9.92 1.82 23.60
N GLU A 300 9.39 2.30 22.48
CA GLU A 300 8.21 1.72 21.82
C GLU A 300 8.53 0.45 21.01
N ARG A 301 9.78 0.28 20.54
CA ARG A 301 10.15 -0.77 19.58
C ARG A 301 11.12 -1.82 20.11
N CYS A 302 11.81 -1.54 21.20
CA CYS A 302 12.73 -2.47 21.85
C CYS A 302 12.20 -2.81 23.26
N THR A 303 12.37 -4.06 23.67
CA THR A 303 11.98 -4.53 25.01
C THR A 303 13.12 -5.32 25.65
N GLY A 304 13.19 -5.34 26.98
CA GLY A 304 14.16 -6.16 27.70
C GLY A 304 15.62 -5.70 27.49
N ALA A 305 16.53 -6.66 27.24
CA ALA A 305 17.97 -6.42 27.10
C ALA A 305 18.32 -5.48 25.92
N ASP A 306 17.52 -5.53 24.84
CA ASP A 306 17.74 -4.69 23.66
C ASP A 306 17.47 -3.23 23.94
N LEU A 307 16.44 -2.95 24.74
CA LEU A 307 16.12 -1.58 25.16
C LEU A 307 17.21 -1.02 26.08
N ALA A 308 17.70 -1.83 27.02
CA ALA A 308 18.78 -1.43 27.92
C ALA A 308 20.06 -1.08 27.15
N TYR A 309 20.42 -1.88 26.14
CA TYR A 309 21.55 -1.59 25.26
C TYR A 309 21.33 -0.33 24.42
N ALA A 310 20.15 -0.17 23.82
CA ALA A 310 19.82 0.96 22.96
C ALA A 310 19.85 2.29 23.72
N LEU A 311 19.28 2.33 24.94
CA LEU A 311 19.31 3.53 25.79
C LEU A 311 20.71 3.86 26.29
N ALA A 312 21.52 2.84 26.64
CA ALA A 312 22.92 3.05 27.02
C ALA A 312 23.76 3.56 25.84
N ALA A 313 23.51 3.07 24.62
CA ALA A 313 24.19 3.54 23.42
C ALA A 313 23.79 4.98 23.04
N LEU A 314 22.50 5.30 23.13
CA LEU A 314 21.98 6.65 22.92
C LEU A 314 22.58 7.65 23.93
N SER A 315 22.61 7.29 25.22
CA SER A 315 23.19 8.13 26.27
C SER A 315 24.69 8.37 26.09
N ARG A 316 25.46 7.34 25.68
CA ARG A 316 26.88 7.50 25.35
C ARG A 316 27.08 8.48 24.19
N ALA A 317 26.28 8.37 23.13
CA ALA A 317 26.39 9.23 21.95
C ALA A 317 25.99 10.69 22.23
N GLN A 318 25.04 10.91 23.14
CA GLN A 318 24.63 12.24 23.57
C GLN A 318 25.69 12.91 24.47
N GLY A 319 26.50 12.13 25.19
CA GLY A 319 27.59 12.63 26.05
C GLY A 319 28.90 12.96 25.33
N THR A 320 29.09 12.52 24.08
CA THR A 320 30.30 12.78 23.27
C THR A 320 30.23 14.04 22.41
N THR A 321 29.19 14.87 22.53
CA THR A 321 29.12 16.15 21.83
C THR A 321 30.18 17.10 22.40
N PRO A 322 31.12 17.64 21.58
CA PRO A 322 32.10 18.61 22.06
C PRO A 322 31.39 19.91 22.48
N PRO A 323 31.90 20.64 23.48
CA PRO A 323 31.25 21.86 23.96
C PRO A 323 31.18 22.92 22.85
N GLU A 324 30.02 23.56 22.75
CA GLU A 324 29.74 24.68 21.84
C GLU A 324 30.77 25.80 22.06
N THR A 325 31.35 26.28 20.96
CA THR A 325 32.20 27.49 20.97
C THR A 325 31.28 28.70 20.98
N ASP A 326 30.97 29.15 22.19
CA ASP A 326 30.43 30.48 22.43
C ASP A 326 31.54 31.52 22.20
N THR A 327 31.36 32.45 21.28
CA THR A 327 32.10 33.71 21.29
C THR A 327 31.18 34.84 20.82
N GLU A 328 30.32 35.27 21.74
CA GLU A 328 29.99 36.69 21.85
C GLU A 328 31.27 37.48 22.17
N GLN A 329 31.64 38.42 21.30
CA GLN A 329 32.43 39.57 21.71
C GLN A 329 31.71 40.85 21.32
N LYS A 330 31.11 41.45 22.35
CA LYS A 330 30.75 42.86 22.41
C LYS A 330 31.45 43.43 23.65
N GLN A 331 32.47 44.26 23.48
CA GLN A 331 32.62 45.59 24.13
C GLN A 331 34.04 46.18 24.00
N ALA A 332 34.02 47.52 23.86
CA ALA A 332 35.03 48.52 24.25
C ALA A 332 36.17 48.85 23.27
N ALA A 333 35.90 49.78 22.35
CA ALA A 333 36.53 51.12 22.29
C ALA A 333 35.72 52.03 21.35
#